data_AF-A0A929JAV9-F1
#
_entry.id   AF-A0A929JAV9-F1
#
_cell.length_a   1.000
_cell.length_b   1.000
_cell.length_c   1.000
_cell.angle_alpha   90.00
_cell.angle_beta   90.00
_cell.angle_gamma   90.00
#
_symmetry.space_group_name_H-M   'P 1'
#
loop_
_entity.id
_entity.type
_entity.pdbx_description
1 polymer ?
#
loop_
_entity_poly.entity_id
_entity_poly.type
_entity_poly.pdbx_seq_one_letter_code
_entity_poly.pdbx_strand_id
1 'polypeptide(L)'
;MSAIKTHTLIFGLGPAGTGKSYCTAAMAAQAMIAGDIDRVIFTRPAVEAGNSMGFLPGKLEEKFDPYFSAFKSCLISNAGKGVVECAIKNGNISMEPLAYMRGKTFNRAFVILDEAQNCTAEEIKMFMTRIGKQSTVVINGDLSQKDIRCYSGLHDAITRVHDVKGVYVHEFDYDDIVRSDIVKDIIMCYDDCEQKMHQYRS
;
A
#
# COMPACT_ATOMS: atom_id res chain seq x y z
N MET A 1 7.95 12.38 -6.36
CA MET A 1 6.67 13.11 -6.44
C MET A 1 6.17 13.41 -7.87
N SER A 2 7.03 13.52 -8.90
CA SER A 2 6.58 13.83 -10.29
C SER A 2 5.79 12.72 -11.00
N ALA A 3 5.99 11.44 -10.64
CA ALA A 3 5.40 10.32 -11.37
C ALA A 3 3.87 10.21 -11.18
N ILE A 4 3.32 10.52 -10.01
CA ILE A 4 1.89 10.30 -9.73
C ILE A 4 0.97 11.30 -10.45
N LYS A 5 1.47 12.48 -10.85
CA LYS A 5 0.68 13.43 -11.63
C LYS A 5 0.40 12.97 -13.06
N THR A 6 1.10 11.94 -13.54
CA THR A 6 1.04 11.50 -14.95
C THR A 6 0.65 10.02 -15.12
N HIS A 7 0.63 9.23 -14.03
CA HIS A 7 0.39 7.79 -14.08
C HIS A 7 -0.88 7.41 -13.31
N THR A 8 -1.63 6.47 -13.87
CA THR A 8 -2.88 5.97 -13.29
C THR A 8 -2.62 4.85 -12.29
N LEU A 9 -1.61 4.02 -12.54
CA LEU A 9 -1.21 2.93 -11.66
C LEU A 9 0.25 3.09 -11.26
N ILE A 10 0.53 3.12 -9.97
CA ILE A 10 1.88 3.21 -9.42
C ILE A 10 2.15 2.02 -8.53
N PHE A 11 3.30 1.37 -8.71
CA PHE A 11 3.85 0.41 -7.77
C PHE A 11 4.88 1.11 -6.89
N GLY A 12 4.71 1.04 -5.58
CA GLY A 12 5.70 1.48 -4.59
C GLY A 12 6.33 0.27 -3.94
N LEU A 13 7.57 -0.04 -4.30
CA LEU A 13 8.26 -1.26 -3.88
C LEU A 13 9.41 -0.91 -2.95
N GLY A 14 9.62 -1.69 -1.89
CA GLY A 14 10.83 -1.61 -1.08
C GLY A 14 10.61 -1.97 0.39
N PRO A 15 11.66 -1.88 1.22
CA PRO A 15 11.64 -2.33 2.61
C PRO A 15 10.64 -1.63 3.53
N ALA A 16 10.21 -2.30 4.60
CA ALA A 16 9.37 -1.68 5.64
C ALA A 16 10.06 -0.46 6.29
N GLY A 17 9.43 0.71 6.22
CA GLY A 17 9.96 1.96 6.80
C GLY A 17 10.65 2.90 5.82
N THR A 18 10.72 2.57 4.53
CA THR A 18 11.22 3.46 3.46
C THR A 18 10.25 4.59 3.07
N GLY A 19 9.21 4.85 3.87
CA GLY A 19 8.29 5.95 3.63
C GLY A 19 7.22 5.71 2.55
N LYS A 20 7.13 4.53 1.92
CA LYS A 20 6.10 4.19 0.90
C LYS A 20 4.71 4.68 1.25
N SER A 21 4.14 4.20 2.35
CA SER A 21 2.78 4.54 2.78
C SER A 21 2.64 6.01 3.19
N TYR A 22 3.72 6.64 3.68
CA TYR A 22 3.75 8.07 4.00
C TYR A 22 3.69 8.94 2.74
N CYS A 23 4.54 8.65 1.75
CA CYS A 23 4.54 9.34 0.46
C CYS A 23 3.18 9.19 -0.21
N THR A 24 2.62 7.98 -0.24
CA THR A 24 1.29 7.73 -0.81
C THR A 24 0.20 8.54 -0.08
N ALA A 25 0.22 8.61 1.25
CA ALA A 25 -0.74 9.39 2.03
C ALA A 25 -0.64 10.89 1.76
N ALA A 26 0.58 11.45 1.71
CA ALA A 26 0.79 12.86 1.41
C ALA A 26 0.24 13.22 0.03
N MET A 27 0.38 12.32 -0.94
CA MET A 27 -0.08 12.52 -2.31
C MET A 27 -1.60 12.41 -2.44
N ALA A 28 -2.21 11.45 -1.72
CA ALA A 28 -3.66 11.37 -1.61
C ALA A 28 -4.25 12.64 -0.97
N ALA A 29 -3.63 13.16 0.09
CA ALA A 29 -4.04 14.42 0.72
C ALA A 29 -3.96 15.60 -0.25
N GLN A 30 -2.86 15.74 -1.00
CA GLN A 30 -2.70 16.81 -1.99
C GLN A 30 -3.77 16.74 -3.08
N ALA A 31 -4.02 15.56 -3.65
CA ALA A 31 -5.04 15.37 -4.68
C ALA A 31 -6.46 15.68 -4.15
N MET A 32 -6.74 15.30 -2.90
CA MET A 32 -8.02 15.59 -2.25
C MET A 32 -8.22 17.09 -2.02
N ILE A 33 -7.20 17.80 -1.53
CA ILE A 33 -7.24 19.26 -1.30
C ILE A 33 -7.39 20.01 -2.63
N ALA A 34 -6.75 19.53 -3.70
CA ALA A 34 -6.87 20.11 -5.03
C ALA A 34 -8.24 19.88 -5.69
N GLY A 35 -9.07 18.97 -5.17
CA GLY A 35 -10.36 18.61 -5.77
C GLY A 35 -10.24 17.66 -6.98
N ASP A 36 -9.06 17.10 -7.22
CA ASP A 36 -8.79 16.16 -8.31
C ASP A 36 -9.53 14.82 -8.10
N ILE A 37 -9.74 14.46 -6.83
CA ILE A 37 -10.41 13.25 -6.38
C ILE A 37 -11.49 13.58 -5.36
N ASP A 38 -12.49 12.70 -5.27
CA ASP A 38 -13.59 12.82 -4.30
C ASP A 38 -13.41 11.85 -3.12
N ARG A 39 -12.57 10.82 -3.30
CA ARG A 39 -12.42 9.72 -2.34
C ARG A 39 -10.98 9.23 -2.21
N VAL A 40 -10.61 8.82 -1.00
CA VAL A 40 -9.38 8.07 -0.69
C VAL A 40 -9.78 6.74 -0.08
N ILE A 41 -9.31 5.63 -0.67
CA ILE A 41 -9.63 4.29 -0.20
C ILE A 41 -8.32 3.59 0.15
N PHE A 42 -8.15 3.23 1.41
CA PHE A 42 -7.05 2.38 1.85
C PHE A 42 -7.53 0.94 1.96
N THR A 43 -6.80 0.01 1.35
CA THR A 43 -7.12 -1.42 1.39
C THR A 43 -5.87 -2.26 1.61
N ARG A 44 -6.06 -3.43 2.21
CA ARG A 44 -5.02 -4.40 2.56
C ARG A 44 -5.58 -5.81 2.41
N PRO A 45 -4.78 -6.81 1.96
CA PRO A 45 -5.22 -8.20 1.96
C PRO A 45 -5.47 -8.69 3.40
N ALA A 46 -6.36 -9.68 3.53
CA ALA A 46 -6.53 -10.38 4.80
C ALA A 46 -5.38 -11.38 4.94
N VAL A 47 -4.32 -10.98 5.64
CA VAL A 47 -3.16 -11.86 5.91
C VAL A 47 -3.23 -12.29 7.36
N GLU A 48 -3.29 -13.59 7.59
CA GLU A 48 -2.98 -14.15 8.89
C GLU A 48 -1.47 -14.00 9.10
N ALA A 49 -1.03 -12.93 9.79
CA ALA A 49 0.32 -12.90 10.32
C ALA A 49 0.56 -14.21 11.07
N GLY A 50 1.73 -14.85 10.92
CA GLY A 50 2.03 -16.24 11.27
C GLY A 50 1.80 -16.72 12.72
N ASN A 51 1.14 -15.95 13.57
CA ASN A 51 0.40 -16.44 14.73
C ASN A 51 -1.07 -16.23 14.43
N SER A 52 -1.85 -17.33 14.39
CA SER A 52 -3.32 -17.34 14.35
C SER A 52 -3.81 -16.01 14.85
N MET A 53 -4.33 -15.18 13.94
CA MET A 53 -4.80 -13.84 14.28
C MET A 53 -5.87 -14.05 15.34
N GLY A 54 -5.44 -14.06 16.60
CA GLY A 54 -6.24 -14.47 17.74
C GLY A 54 -7.42 -13.56 17.65
N PHE A 55 -8.61 -14.15 17.54
CA PHE A 55 -9.86 -13.44 17.35
C PHE A 55 -9.89 -12.23 18.29
N LEU A 56 -9.46 -11.06 17.82
CA LEU A 56 -9.63 -9.83 18.57
C LEU A 56 -11.16 -9.65 18.58
N PRO A 57 -11.83 -9.74 19.74
CA PRO A 57 -13.27 -9.55 19.77
C PRO A 57 -13.54 -8.10 19.38
N GLY A 58 -14.28 -7.89 18.28
CA GLY A 58 -14.51 -6.55 17.73
C GLY A 58 -15.04 -6.58 16.29
N LYS A 59 -15.56 -5.44 15.81
CA LYS A 59 -15.95 -5.28 14.39
C LYS A 59 -14.69 -5.37 13.53
N LEU A 60 -14.81 -5.85 12.29
CA LEU A 60 -13.70 -5.93 11.32
C LEU A 60 -12.89 -4.61 11.29
N GLU A 61 -13.58 -3.47 11.32
CA GLU A 61 -13.00 -2.12 11.39
C GLU A 61 -11.98 -1.93 12.54
N GLU A 62 -12.27 -2.42 13.74
CA GLU A 62 -11.40 -2.26 14.93
C GLU A 62 -10.08 -3.06 14.84
N LYS A 63 -10.05 -4.10 13.98
CA LYS A 63 -8.84 -4.92 13.75
C LYS A 63 -7.87 -4.29 12.77
N PHE A 64 -8.37 -3.42 11.89
CA PHE A 64 -7.59 -2.79 10.84
C PHE A 64 -7.09 -1.39 11.25
N ASP A 65 -7.68 -0.80 12.29
CA ASP A 65 -7.33 0.51 12.86
C ASP A 65 -5.83 0.75 13.13
N PRO A 66 -5.04 -0.21 13.68
CA PRO A 66 -3.61 0.01 13.93
C PRO A 66 -2.81 0.31 12.65
N TYR A 67 -3.17 -0.31 11.53
CA TYR A 67 -2.50 -0.11 10.25
C TYR A 67 -2.89 1.22 9.59
N PHE A 68 -4.11 1.67 9.82
CA PHE A 68 -4.58 2.96 9.31
C PHE A 68 -4.00 4.15 10.05
N SER A 69 -3.64 3.99 11.33
CA SER A 69 -3.21 5.09 12.19
C SER A 69 -2.06 5.90 11.60
N ALA A 70 -1.04 5.25 11.04
CA ALA A 70 0.09 5.93 10.39
C ALA A 70 -0.34 6.69 9.13
N PHE A 71 -1.18 6.07 8.29
CA PHE A 71 -1.72 6.68 7.08
C PHE A 71 -2.61 7.89 7.41
N LYS A 72 -3.53 7.74 8.37
CA LYS A 72 -4.41 8.80 8.89
C LYS A 72 -3.60 9.95 9.47
N SER A 73 -2.56 9.67 10.24
CA SER A 73 -1.69 10.72 10.81
C SER A 73 -1.02 11.54 9.71
N CYS A 74 -0.53 10.90 8.65
CA CYS A 74 0.04 11.60 7.51
C CYS A 74 -1.01 12.45 6.76
N LEU A 75 -2.22 11.91 6.54
CA LEU A 75 -3.33 12.69 5.98
C LEU A 75 -3.62 13.93 6.83
N ILE A 76 -3.67 13.79 8.16
CA ILE A 76 -3.94 14.90 9.09
C ILE A 76 -2.84 15.96 9.01
N SER A 77 -1.56 15.57 8.94
CA SER A 77 -0.45 16.51 8.81
C SER A 77 -0.48 17.30 7.50
N ASN A 78 -1.04 16.74 6.42
CA ASN A 78 -1.07 17.36 5.10
C ASN A 78 -2.38 18.12 4.81
N ALA A 79 -3.53 17.61 5.25
CA ALA A 79 -4.86 18.17 4.96
C ALA A 79 -5.54 18.84 6.17
N GLY A 80 -4.99 18.68 7.36
CA GLY A 80 -5.57 19.19 8.60
C GLY A 80 -6.57 18.23 9.24
N LYS A 81 -6.58 18.20 10.58
CA LYS A 81 -7.38 17.24 11.37
C LYS A 81 -8.88 17.31 11.08
N GLY A 82 -9.47 18.51 11.09
CA GLY A 82 -10.90 18.69 10.89
C GLY A 82 -11.39 18.22 9.51
N VAL A 83 -10.57 18.45 8.47
CA VAL A 83 -10.87 18.00 7.10
C VAL A 83 -10.88 16.48 7.03
N VAL A 84 -9.83 15.83 7.55
CA VAL A 84 -9.70 14.38 7.51
C VAL A 84 -10.79 13.70 8.34
N GLU A 85 -11.09 14.18 9.54
CA GLU A 85 -12.15 13.60 10.38
C GLU A 85 -13.54 13.75 9.74
N CYS A 86 -13.83 14.89 9.12
CA CYS A 86 -15.06 15.10 8.36
C CYS A 86 -15.14 14.16 7.15
N ALA A 87 -14.06 14.05 6.37
CA ALA A 87 -13.99 13.19 5.20
C ALA A 87 -14.11 11.70 5.56
N ILE A 88 -13.55 11.26 6.70
CA ILE A 88 -13.78 9.90 7.23
C ILE A 88 -15.25 9.71 7.60
N LYS A 89 -15.84 10.65 8.35
CA LYS A 89 -17.25 10.57 8.78
C LYS A 89 -18.23 10.50 7.59
N ASN A 90 -17.92 11.22 6.52
CA ASN A 90 -18.73 11.25 5.31
C ASN A 90 -18.46 10.07 4.35
N GLY A 91 -17.49 9.20 4.68
CA GLY A 91 -17.10 8.07 3.82
C GLY A 91 -16.27 8.46 2.59
N ASN A 92 -15.78 9.71 2.52
CA ASN A 92 -14.82 10.12 1.49
C ASN A 92 -13.46 9.47 1.70
N ILE A 93 -13.05 9.29 2.96
CA ILE A 93 -11.85 8.51 3.31
C ILE A 93 -12.34 7.23 3.98
N SER A 94 -12.02 6.07 3.38
CA SER A 94 -12.38 4.78 3.96
C SER A 94 -11.19 3.84 4.05
N MET A 95 -11.24 2.96 5.04
CA MET A 95 -10.39 1.79 5.13
C MET A 95 -11.25 0.55 4.94
N GLU A 96 -10.89 -0.29 3.99
CA GLU A 96 -11.71 -1.46 3.63
C GLU A 96 -10.83 -2.68 3.30
N PRO A 97 -11.23 -3.90 3.67
CA PRO A 97 -10.52 -5.11 3.26
C PRO A 97 -10.50 -5.28 1.74
N LEU A 98 -9.43 -5.89 1.19
CA LEU A 98 -9.30 -6.10 -0.26
C LEU A 98 -10.50 -6.84 -0.88
N ALA A 99 -11.09 -7.77 -0.13
CA ALA A 99 -12.27 -8.51 -0.56
C ALA A 99 -13.47 -7.61 -0.91
N TYR A 100 -13.57 -6.42 -0.30
CA TYR A 100 -14.69 -5.48 -0.49
C TYR A 100 -14.52 -4.65 -1.77
N MET A 101 -13.36 -4.73 -2.43
CA MET A 101 -13.11 -4.07 -3.72
C MET A 101 -13.81 -4.79 -4.87
N ARG A 102 -14.25 -6.04 -4.68
CA ARG A 102 -15.00 -6.81 -5.68
C ARG A 102 -16.27 -6.07 -6.07
N GLY A 103 -16.51 -5.95 -7.38
CA GLY A 103 -17.69 -5.26 -7.93
C GLY A 103 -17.66 -3.73 -7.82
N LYS A 104 -16.61 -3.13 -7.25
CA LYS A 104 -16.44 -1.67 -7.23
C LYS A 104 -15.78 -1.16 -8.50
N THR A 105 -15.93 0.14 -8.76
CA THR A 105 -15.18 0.88 -9.77
C THR A 105 -14.62 2.14 -9.14
N PHE A 106 -13.32 2.35 -9.30
CA PHE A 106 -12.58 3.47 -8.73
C PHE A 106 -12.69 4.68 -9.65
N ASN A 107 -13.78 5.43 -9.56
CA ASN A 107 -13.93 6.71 -10.26
C ASN A 107 -13.61 7.85 -9.29
N ARG A 108 -12.85 8.85 -9.77
CA ARG A 108 -12.46 10.05 -9.02
C ARG A 108 -11.94 9.70 -7.62
N ALA A 109 -11.05 8.73 -7.56
CA ALA A 109 -10.59 8.15 -6.30
C ALA A 109 -9.08 7.93 -6.31
N PHE A 110 -8.47 8.10 -5.14
CA PHE A 110 -7.12 7.67 -4.86
C PHE A 110 -7.19 6.39 -4.04
N VAL A 111 -6.75 5.27 -4.60
CA VAL A 111 -6.89 3.94 -3.98
C VAL A 111 -5.51 3.37 -3.68
N ILE A 112 -5.32 2.89 -2.46
CA ILE A 112 -4.07 2.32 -1.98
C ILE A 112 -4.32 0.87 -1.64
N LEU A 113 -3.61 -0.06 -2.30
CA LEU A 113 -3.46 -1.43 -1.83
C LEU A 113 -2.11 -1.54 -1.15
N ASP A 114 -2.11 -1.61 0.19
CA ASP A 114 -0.90 -1.80 0.97
C ASP A 114 -0.65 -3.29 1.21
N GLU A 115 0.62 -3.64 1.36
CA GLU A 115 1.10 -5.00 1.67
C GLU A 115 0.72 -6.01 0.59
N ALA A 116 0.80 -5.55 -0.66
CA ALA A 116 0.39 -6.29 -1.85
C ALA A 116 1.21 -7.56 -2.09
N GLN A 117 2.39 -7.69 -1.48
CA GLN A 117 3.19 -8.91 -1.57
C GLN A 117 2.46 -10.14 -1.01
N ASN A 118 1.48 -9.91 -0.14
CA ASN A 118 0.61 -10.92 0.44
C ASN A 118 -0.69 -11.16 -0.34
N CYS A 119 -0.84 -10.57 -1.53
CA CYS A 119 -1.93 -10.87 -2.44
C CYS A 119 -1.56 -12.01 -3.38
N THR A 120 -2.56 -12.79 -3.78
CA THR A 120 -2.48 -13.70 -4.93
C THR A 120 -2.55 -12.93 -6.26
N ALA A 121 -2.11 -13.54 -7.35
CA ALA A 121 -2.22 -12.95 -8.70
C ALA A 121 -3.69 -12.65 -9.07
N GLU A 122 -4.62 -13.51 -8.65
CA GLU A 122 -6.06 -13.31 -8.88
C GLU A 122 -6.60 -12.07 -8.15
N GLU A 123 -6.16 -11.84 -6.91
CA GLU A 123 -6.56 -10.67 -6.13
C GLU A 123 -6.01 -9.37 -6.71
N ILE A 124 -4.73 -9.35 -7.12
CA ILE A 124 -4.17 -8.15 -7.78
C ILE A 124 -4.86 -7.89 -9.10
N LYS A 125 -5.09 -8.92 -9.93
CA LYS A 125 -5.84 -8.78 -11.18
C LYS A 125 -7.26 -8.26 -10.91
N MET A 126 -7.95 -8.82 -9.94
CA MET A 126 -9.29 -8.37 -9.53
C MET A 126 -9.26 -6.89 -9.18
N PHE A 127 -8.31 -6.47 -8.34
CA PHE A 127 -8.13 -5.10 -7.89
C PHE A 127 -7.81 -4.13 -9.02
N MET A 128 -6.83 -4.44 -9.88
CA MET A 128 -6.44 -3.60 -11.01
C MET A 128 -7.58 -3.40 -12.02
N THR A 129 -8.42 -4.41 -12.22
CA THR A 129 -9.60 -4.27 -13.13
C THR A 129 -10.71 -3.38 -12.57
N ARG A 130 -10.59 -2.88 -11.34
CA ARG A 130 -11.54 -1.91 -10.76
C ARG A 130 -11.16 -0.46 -11.08
N ILE A 131 -9.97 -0.20 -11.66
CA ILE A 131 -9.50 1.15 -12.01
C ILE A 131 -10.51 1.83 -12.94
N GLY A 132 -10.99 3.00 -12.53
CA GLY A 132 -11.95 3.82 -13.27
C GLY A 132 -11.36 5.16 -13.70
N LYS A 133 -12.23 6.06 -14.17
CA LYS A 133 -11.80 7.37 -14.70
C LYS A 133 -11.34 8.31 -13.60
N GLN A 134 -10.35 9.15 -13.92
CA GLN A 134 -9.80 10.16 -12.99
C GLN A 134 -9.40 9.55 -11.65
N SER A 135 -8.83 8.34 -11.69
CA SER A 135 -8.35 7.66 -10.49
C SER A 135 -6.84 7.53 -10.51
N THR A 136 -6.29 7.43 -9.31
CA THR A 136 -4.90 7.07 -9.09
C THR A 136 -4.90 5.87 -8.18
N VAL A 137 -4.24 4.80 -8.61
CA VAL A 137 -4.11 3.58 -7.84
C VAL A 137 -2.66 3.36 -7.50
N VAL A 138 -2.37 3.14 -6.23
CA VAL A 138 -1.04 2.85 -5.72
C VAL A 138 -1.05 1.47 -5.09
N ILE A 139 -0.18 0.59 -5.57
CA ILE A 139 0.04 -0.75 -5.02
C ILE A 139 1.38 -0.72 -4.32
N ASN A 140 1.35 -0.72 -2.99
CA ASN A 140 2.54 -0.74 -2.15
C ASN A 140 2.85 -2.16 -1.70
N GLY A 141 4.13 -2.51 -1.64
CA GLY A 141 4.56 -3.77 -1.06
C GLY A 141 6.06 -3.90 -0.96
N ASP A 142 6.48 -5.02 -0.40
CA ASP A 142 7.88 -5.40 -0.27
C ASP A 142 8.07 -6.80 -0.85
N LEU A 143 8.88 -6.92 -1.91
CA LEU A 143 9.06 -8.21 -2.60
C LEU A 143 9.83 -9.23 -1.75
N SER A 144 10.59 -8.82 -0.73
CA SER A 144 11.29 -9.74 0.17
C SER A 144 10.41 -10.25 1.31
N GLN A 145 9.41 -9.48 1.76
CA GLN A 145 8.62 -9.78 2.97
C GLN A 145 7.28 -10.44 2.69
N LYS A 146 7.31 -11.70 2.25
CA LYS A 146 6.12 -12.44 1.85
C LYS A 146 5.66 -13.44 2.92
N ASP A 147 4.43 -13.27 3.41
CA ASP A 147 3.81 -14.15 4.40
C ASP A 147 3.00 -15.31 3.77
N ILE A 148 2.74 -15.26 2.46
CA ILE A 148 1.96 -16.28 1.75
C ILE A 148 2.84 -17.40 1.17
N ARG A 149 2.31 -18.62 1.12
CA ARG A 149 3.06 -19.80 0.61
C ARG A 149 3.10 -19.90 -0.92
N CYS A 150 2.11 -19.34 -1.62
CA CYS A 150 2.02 -19.35 -3.09
C CYS A 150 2.80 -18.19 -3.73
N TYR A 151 3.14 -18.23 -5.01
CA TYR A 151 3.86 -17.13 -5.69
C TYR A 151 3.15 -15.77 -5.49
N SER A 152 3.92 -14.71 -5.21
CA SER A 152 3.37 -13.39 -4.90
C SER A 152 2.69 -12.78 -6.12
N GLY A 153 1.44 -12.33 -5.95
CA GLY A 153 0.70 -11.60 -6.97
C GLY A 153 1.36 -10.27 -7.34
N LEU A 154 2.06 -9.63 -6.40
CA LEU A 154 2.77 -8.37 -6.65
C LEU A 154 3.88 -8.56 -7.68
N HIS A 155 4.69 -9.60 -7.50
CA HIS A 155 5.77 -9.93 -8.41
C HIS A 155 5.25 -10.33 -9.80
N ASP A 156 4.17 -11.13 -9.85
CA ASP A 156 3.47 -11.48 -11.10
C ASP A 156 2.97 -10.22 -11.84
N ALA A 157 2.31 -9.31 -11.12
CA ALA A 157 1.71 -8.11 -11.70
C ALA A 157 2.75 -7.17 -12.32
N ILE A 158 3.85 -6.88 -11.60
CA ILE A 158 4.93 -6.03 -12.13
C ILE A 158 5.47 -6.61 -13.44
N THR A 159 5.76 -7.92 -13.44
CA THR A 159 6.28 -8.61 -14.63
C THR A 159 5.32 -8.50 -15.81
N ARG A 160 4.00 -8.54 -15.58
CA ARG A 160 2.99 -8.47 -16.64
C ARG A 160 2.67 -7.07 -17.14
N VAL A 161 2.71 -6.05 -16.27
CA VAL A 161 2.13 -4.73 -16.58
C VAL A 161 3.13 -3.58 -16.63
N HIS A 162 4.43 -3.83 -16.42
CA HIS A 162 5.47 -2.79 -16.43
C HIS A 162 5.49 -1.98 -17.75
N ASP A 163 5.20 -2.60 -18.89
CA ASP A 163 5.18 -1.92 -20.20
C ASP A 163 3.83 -1.25 -20.54
N VAL A 164 2.83 -1.37 -19.67
CA VAL A 164 1.50 -0.76 -19.93
C VAL A 164 1.58 0.75 -19.73
N LYS A 165 1.12 1.51 -20.74
CA LYS A 165 1.08 2.98 -20.67
C LYS A 165 0.30 3.45 -19.43
N GLY A 166 0.91 4.34 -18.66
CA GLY A 166 0.32 4.90 -17.44
C GLY A 166 0.56 4.06 -16.19
N VAL A 167 1.38 3.00 -16.29
CA VAL A 167 1.99 2.29 -15.16
C VAL A 167 3.35 2.88 -14.84
N TYR A 168 3.63 3.08 -13.56
CA TYR A 168 4.95 3.49 -13.06
C TYR A 168 5.37 2.57 -11.93
N VAL A 169 6.64 2.19 -11.90
CA VAL A 169 7.23 1.43 -10.80
C VAL A 169 8.26 2.31 -10.11
N HIS A 170 8.08 2.51 -8.81
CA HIS A 170 9.04 3.18 -7.95
C HIS A 170 9.63 2.17 -6.97
N GLU A 171 10.94 2.00 -7.06
CA GLU A 171 11.72 1.25 -6.07
C GLU A 171 12.28 2.24 -5.05
N PHE A 172 11.96 1.99 -3.79
CA PHE A 172 12.49 2.67 -2.62
C PHE A 172 13.65 1.84 -2.09
N ASP A 173 14.75 2.50 -1.76
CA ASP A 173 15.96 1.85 -1.27
C ASP A 173 16.09 1.96 0.26
N TYR A 174 17.03 1.23 0.86
CA TYR A 174 17.35 1.29 2.28
C TYR A 174 17.80 2.69 2.72
N ASP A 175 18.40 3.45 1.81
CA ASP A 175 18.76 4.85 2.05
C ASP A 175 17.53 5.72 2.34
N ASP A 176 16.36 5.37 1.79
CA ASP A 176 15.09 6.06 2.00
C ASP A 176 14.43 5.72 3.36
N ILE A 177 15.02 4.83 4.16
CA ILE A 177 14.50 4.54 5.51
C ILE A 177 14.61 5.80 6.36
N VAL A 178 13.48 6.35 6.79
CA VAL A 178 13.44 7.49 7.71
C VAL A 178 13.41 6.96 9.14
N ARG A 179 14.51 6.34 9.59
CA ARG A 179 14.74 5.86 10.96
C ARG A 179 16.16 6.17 11.41
N SER A 180 16.40 6.03 12.71
CA SER A 180 17.74 6.14 13.31
C SER A 180 18.74 5.21 12.61
N ASP A 181 20.00 5.65 12.47
CA ASP A 181 21.07 4.91 11.79
C ASP A 181 21.21 3.48 12.34
N ILE A 182 21.11 3.30 13.67
CA ILE A 182 21.15 1.97 14.30
C ILE A 182 20.03 1.03 13.83
N VAL A 183 18.85 1.57 13.51
CA VAL A 183 17.73 0.74 13.02
C VAL A 183 17.96 0.33 11.58
N LYS A 184 18.58 1.20 10.76
CA LYS A 184 18.99 0.84 9.41
C LYS A 184 20.04 -0.27 9.45
N ASP A 185 21.07 -0.11 10.28
CA ASP A 185 22.15 -1.09 10.45
C ASP A 185 21.60 -2.46 10.90
N ILE A 186 20.67 -2.47 11.86
CA ILE A 186 20.00 -3.71 12.29
C ILE A 186 19.26 -4.37 11.13
N ILE A 187 18.45 -3.62 10.37
CA ILE A 187 17.69 -4.18 9.23
C ILE A 187 18.66 -4.80 8.20
N MET A 188 19.72 -4.08 7.84
CA MET A 188 20.73 -4.56 6.88
C MET A 188 21.41 -5.85 7.37
N CYS A 189 21.72 -5.95 8.67
CA CYS A 189 22.36 -7.15 9.23
C CYS A 189 21.48 -8.41 9.15
N TYR A 190 20.15 -8.26 9.29
CA TYR A 190 19.22 -9.38 9.16
C TYR A 190 18.98 -9.77 7.70
N ASP A 191 18.90 -8.78 6.79
CA ASP A 191 18.72 -9.03 5.35
C ASP A 191 19.96 -9.69 4.72
N ASP A 192 21.17 -9.27 5.11
CA ASP A 192 22.43 -9.90 4.68
C ASP A 192 22.53 -11.38 5.08
N CYS A 193 21.96 -11.74 6.24
CA CYS A 193 21.89 -13.13 6.69
C CYS A 193 20.94 -13.95 5.81
N GLU A 194 19.80 -13.40 5.42
CA GLU A 194 18.84 -14.10 4.55
C GLU A 194 19.38 -14.30 3.13
N GLN A 195 20.07 -13.29 2.56
CA GLN A 195 20.69 -13.41 1.23
C GLN A 195 21.79 -14.49 1.19
N LYS A 196 22.65 -14.55 2.23
CA LYS A 196 23.67 -15.59 2.37
C LYS A 196 23.06 -16.98 2.56
N MET A 197 21.94 -17.10 3.27
CA MET A 197 21.23 -18.37 3.45
C MET A 197 20.57 -18.86 2.16
N HIS A 198 20.05 -17.97 1.31
CA HIS A 198 19.51 -18.34 0.00
C HIS A 198 20.59 -18.86 -0.96
N GLN A 199 21.78 -18.26 -0.92
CA GLN A 199 22.92 -18.69 -1.75
C GLN A 199 23.48 -20.06 -1.33
N TYR A 200 23.34 -20.43 -0.05
CA TYR A 200 23.74 -21.75 0.47
C TYR A 200 22.72 -22.88 0.20
N ARG A 201 21.49 -22.53 -0.16
CA ARG A 201 20.38 -23.46 -0.45
C ARG A 201 20.11 -23.64 -1.95
N SER A 202 20.88 -22.97 -2.79
CA SER A 202 20.87 -23.06 -4.26
C SER A 202 22.01 -23.97 -4.72
#